data_AF-A0A087HPH7-F1
#
_entry.id   AF-A0A087HPH7-F1
#
_cell.length_a   1.000
_cell.length_b   1.000
_cell.length_c   1.000
_cell.angle_alpha   90.00
_cell.angle_beta   90.00
_cell.angle_gamma   90.00
#
_symmetry.space_group_name_H-M   'P 1'
#
loop_
_entity.id
_entity.type
_entity.pdbx_description
1 polymer ?
#
loop_
_entity_poly.entity_id
_entity_poly.type
_entity_poly.pdbx_seq_one_letter_code
_entity_poly.pdbx_strand_id
1 'polypeptide(L)'
;MFTVLVNEKASDEVLEVEQKYNEIRKPVYDKRNEIIKSIPDFWLTAFSSHPAIVELLTEEEQKGLPNGVNHDKKGNKRGLLEESFFTWFTDVQHKEEVDEEIHDEVADIIKEDLWTNPLTYFNNEVDEEDFDGEDDEDEEGREGDSDEDDDKEDGEGEE
;
A
#
# COMPACT_ATOMS: atom_id res chain seq x y z
N MET A 1 21.79 38.65 16.29
CA MET A 1 22.32 38.68 14.90
C MET A 1 23.03 37.39 14.53
N PHE A 2 24.04 36.91 15.27
CA PHE A 2 24.76 35.66 14.93
C PHE A 2 23.86 34.42 14.79
N THR A 3 22.90 34.21 15.68
CA THR A 3 22.00 33.03 15.63
C THR A 3 21.03 33.07 14.45
N VAL A 4 20.64 34.27 14.00
CA VAL A 4 19.73 34.45 12.85
C VAL A 4 20.45 34.08 11.55
N LEU A 5 21.71 34.52 11.38
CA LEU A 5 22.53 34.18 10.20
C LEU A 5 22.86 32.68 10.10
N VAL A 6 23.09 32.02 11.23
CA VAL A 6 23.33 30.56 11.24
C VAL A 6 22.06 29.81 10.85
N ASN A 7 20.89 30.26 11.32
CA ASN A 7 19.61 29.64 10.98
C ASN A 7 19.24 29.85 9.50
N GLU A 8 19.48 31.06 8.97
CA GLU A 8 19.28 31.40 7.55
C GLU A 8 20.15 30.52 6.65
N LYS A 9 21.46 30.43 6.95
CA LYS A 9 22.37 29.58 6.19
C LYS A 9 21.98 28.09 6.23
N ALA A 10 21.54 27.59 7.39
CA ALA A 10 21.09 26.22 7.52
C ALA A 10 19.81 25.96 6.69
N SER A 11 18.87 26.91 6.69
CA SER A 11 17.65 26.83 5.88
C SER A 11 17.96 26.80 4.38
N ASP A 12 18.89 27.63 3.91
CA ASP A 12 19.31 27.65 2.50
C ASP A 12 19.94 26.32 2.06
N GLU A 13 20.79 25.74 2.90
CA GLU A 13 21.43 24.44 2.63
C GLU A 13 20.40 23.29 2.57
N VAL A 14 19.39 23.29 3.45
CA VAL A 14 18.29 22.31 3.40
C VAL A 14 17.51 22.43 2.09
N LEU A 15 17.15 23.66 1.70
CA LEU A 15 16.40 23.90 0.48
C LEU A 15 17.17 23.45 -0.77
N GLU A 16 18.48 23.71 -0.83
CA GLU A 16 19.33 23.26 -1.96
C GLU A 16 19.37 21.73 -2.07
N VAL A 17 19.46 21.03 -0.92
CA VAL A 17 19.43 19.57 -0.89
C VAL A 17 18.08 19.02 -1.34
N GLU A 18 16.97 19.60 -0.87
CA GLU A 18 15.62 19.20 -1.27
C GLU A 18 15.40 19.38 -2.77
N GLN A 19 15.79 20.54 -3.33
CA GLN A 19 15.70 20.80 -4.77
C GLN A 19 16.47 19.75 -5.58
N LYS A 20 17.71 19.46 -5.18
CA LYS A 20 18.53 18.44 -5.83
C LYS A 20 17.90 17.05 -5.77
N TYR A 21 17.36 16.64 -4.62
CA TYR A 21 16.70 15.34 -4.51
C TYR A 21 15.40 15.29 -5.32
N ASN A 22 14.65 16.39 -5.41
CA ASN A 22 13.44 16.46 -6.22
C ASN A 22 13.75 16.30 -7.71
N GLU A 23 14.84 16.92 -8.22
CA GLU A 23 15.31 16.72 -9.59
C GLU A 23 15.70 15.26 -9.87
N ILE A 24 16.32 14.58 -8.90
CA ILE A 24 16.69 13.16 -9.02
C ILE A 24 15.46 12.24 -8.97
N ARG A 25 14.49 12.53 -8.09
CA ARG A 25 13.28 11.71 -7.91
C ARG A 25 12.33 11.83 -9.08
N LYS A 26 12.24 13.00 -9.72
CA LYS A 26 11.30 13.26 -10.83
C LYS A 26 11.35 12.20 -11.94
N PRO A 27 12.49 11.90 -12.59
CA PRO A 27 12.53 10.88 -13.65
C PRO A 27 12.23 9.46 -13.13
N VAL A 28 12.43 9.19 -11.83
CA VAL A 28 12.06 7.91 -11.22
C VAL A 28 10.55 7.82 -11.06
N TYR A 29 9.90 8.86 -10.54
CA TYR A 29 8.45 8.92 -10.41
C TYR A 29 7.73 8.95 -11.76
N ASP A 30 8.30 9.60 -12.77
CA ASP A 30 7.77 9.55 -14.13
C ASP A 30 7.77 8.11 -14.67
N LYS A 31 8.89 7.38 -14.53
CA LYS A 31 8.96 5.96 -14.91
C LYS A 31 8.01 5.08 -14.11
N ARG A 32 7.91 5.31 -12.79
CA ARG A 32 6.95 4.62 -11.93
C ARG A 32 5.52 4.81 -12.44
N ASN A 33 5.16 6.05 -12.80
CA ASN A 33 3.83 6.37 -13.31
C ASN A 33 3.52 5.65 -14.62
N GLU A 34 4.50 5.55 -15.54
CA GLU A 34 4.31 4.77 -16.78
C GLU A 34 4.08 3.27 -16.52
N ILE A 35 4.74 2.70 -15.51
CA ILE A 35 4.52 1.30 -15.11
C ILE A 35 3.13 1.14 -14.48
N ILE A 36 2.79 1.99 -13.50
CA ILE A 36 1.53 1.92 -12.76
C ILE A 36 0.32 2.03 -13.70
N LYS A 37 0.38 2.84 -14.76
CA LYS A 37 -0.71 2.93 -15.76
C LYS A 37 -1.11 1.59 -16.37
N SER A 38 -0.21 0.62 -16.40
CA SER A 38 -0.44 -0.71 -16.96
C SER A 38 -1.01 -1.70 -15.92
N ILE A 39 -1.08 -1.31 -14.65
CA ILE A 39 -1.59 -2.13 -13.54
C ILE A 39 -3.02 -1.65 -13.23
N PRO A 40 -4.05 -2.47 -13.52
CA PRO A 40 -5.43 -2.14 -13.17
C PRO A 40 -5.57 -1.88 -11.67
N ASP A 41 -6.41 -0.90 -11.33
CA ASP A 41 -6.82 -0.57 -9.96
C ASP A 41 -5.70 -0.24 -8.96
N PHE A 42 -4.44 -0.10 -9.40
CA PHE A 42 -3.29 0.06 -8.51
C PHE A 42 -3.46 1.13 -7.43
N TRP A 43 -3.81 2.36 -7.83
CA TRP A 43 -4.02 3.44 -6.87
C TRP A 43 -5.28 3.18 -6.04
N LEU A 44 -6.33 2.62 -6.62
CA LEU A 44 -7.58 2.37 -5.89
C LEU A 44 -7.35 1.41 -4.74
N THR A 45 -6.69 0.29 -5.03
CA THR A 45 -6.22 -0.68 -4.04
C THR A 45 -5.30 -0.01 -3.02
N ALA A 46 -4.25 0.69 -3.45
CA ALA A 46 -3.31 1.33 -2.52
C ALA A 46 -3.97 2.37 -1.57
N PHE A 47 -4.89 3.19 -2.08
CA PHE A 47 -5.67 4.13 -1.27
C PHE A 47 -6.63 3.39 -0.32
N SER A 48 -7.26 2.30 -0.76
CA SER A 48 -8.20 1.51 0.07
C SER A 48 -7.50 0.69 1.15
N SER A 49 -6.23 0.32 0.96
CA SER A 49 -5.45 -0.43 1.97
C SER A 49 -4.70 0.46 2.97
N HIS A 50 -4.73 1.79 2.80
CA HIS A 50 -4.05 2.71 3.72
C HIS A 50 -4.93 3.04 4.94
N PRO A 51 -4.51 2.75 6.19
CA PRO A 51 -5.38 2.81 7.38
C PRO A 51 -6.08 4.16 7.62
N ALA A 52 -5.36 5.27 7.44
CA ALA A 52 -5.94 6.61 7.67
C ALA A 52 -6.80 7.12 6.49
N ILE A 53 -6.55 6.62 5.26
CA ILE A 53 -7.27 7.09 4.07
C ILE A 53 -8.59 6.34 3.94
N VAL A 54 -8.59 5.04 4.22
CA VAL A 54 -9.81 4.23 4.16
C VAL A 54 -10.87 4.72 5.15
N GLU A 55 -10.48 5.28 6.29
CA GLU A 55 -11.41 5.90 7.25
C GLU A 55 -12.05 7.19 6.72
N LEU A 56 -11.41 7.87 5.77
CA LEU A 56 -11.93 9.09 5.11
C LEU A 56 -12.82 8.78 3.90
N LEU A 57 -12.74 7.55 3.36
CA LEU A 57 -13.55 7.11 2.24
C LEU A 57 -14.91 6.59 2.73
N THR A 58 -15.99 7.19 2.24
CA THR A 58 -17.35 6.69 2.48
C THR A 58 -17.61 5.41 1.67
N GLU A 59 -18.62 4.62 2.09
CA GLU A 59 -19.00 3.39 1.39
C GLU A 59 -19.39 3.64 -0.09
N GLU A 60 -19.95 4.81 -0.40
CA GLU A 60 -20.30 5.20 -1.78
C GLU A 60 -19.06 5.54 -2.61
N GLU A 61 -18.06 6.19 -2.00
CA GLU A 61 -16.79 6.52 -2.65
C GLU A 61 -15.97 5.27 -2.95
N GLN A 62 -15.99 4.27 -2.06
CA GLN A 62 -15.36 2.97 -2.28
C GLN A 62 -16.04 2.18 -3.41
N LYS A 63 -17.38 2.26 -3.52
CA LYS A 63 -18.16 1.59 -4.57
C LYS A 63 -18.13 2.31 -5.93
N GLY A 64 -17.84 3.62 -5.93
CA GLY A 64 -17.67 4.43 -7.15
C GLY A 64 -16.34 4.18 -7.88
N LEU A 65 -15.42 3.42 -7.27
CA LEU A 65 -14.18 2.98 -7.88
C LEU A 65 -14.46 1.78 -8.81
N PRO A 66 -13.81 1.67 -9.99
CA PRO A 66 -14.16 0.74 -11.08
C PRO A 66 -14.20 -0.78 -10.78
N ASN A 67 -14.10 -1.23 -9.52
CA ASN A 67 -14.27 -2.64 -9.17
C ASN A 67 -14.97 -2.90 -7.80
N GLY A 68 -15.97 -2.09 -7.44
CA GLY A 68 -16.74 -2.29 -6.21
C GLY A 68 -17.59 -3.58 -6.20
N VAL A 69 -17.20 -4.57 -5.39
CA VAL A 69 -18.02 -5.75 -5.05
C VAL A 69 -19.31 -5.30 -4.36
N ASN A 70 -20.47 -5.73 -4.88
CA ASN A 70 -21.78 -5.37 -4.37
C ASN A 70 -22.08 -6.10 -3.04
N HIS A 71 -22.20 -5.33 -1.96
CA HIS A 71 -22.95 -5.74 -0.77
C HIS A 71 -24.22 -4.88 -0.65
N ASP A 72 -25.35 -5.45 -1.07
CA ASP A 72 -26.68 -4.88 -0.88
C ASP A 72 -27.07 -4.95 0.61
N LYS A 73 -27.04 -3.82 1.32
CA LYS A 73 -27.80 -3.67 2.57
C LYS A 73 -28.64 -2.40 2.56
N LYS A 74 -29.94 -2.62 2.66
CA LYS A 74 -31.03 -1.64 2.62
C LYS A 74 -31.20 -0.98 3.99
N GLY A 75 -31.02 0.34 4.10
CA GLY A 75 -31.18 1.03 5.39
C GLY A 75 -31.14 2.57 5.42
N ASN A 76 -32.28 3.18 5.10
CA ASN A 76 -32.80 4.50 5.50
C ASN A 76 -32.02 5.45 6.48
N LYS A 77 -31.67 6.64 5.95
CA LYS A 77 -31.61 8.03 6.52
C LYS A 77 -30.75 8.33 7.77
N ARG A 78 -29.80 9.28 7.60
CA ARG A 78 -29.57 10.44 8.48
C ARG A 78 -28.65 11.46 7.81
N GLY A 79 -28.99 12.74 7.89
CA GLY A 79 -28.10 13.83 7.49
C GLY A 79 -26.97 13.95 8.50
N LEU A 80 -25.77 13.57 8.07
CA LEU A 80 -24.52 14.05 8.62
C LEU A 80 -23.88 14.80 7.45
N LEU A 81 -23.29 15.98 7.70
CA LEU A 81 -22.23 16.45 6.82
C LEU A 81 -21.11 15.42 7.03
N GLU A 82 -21.18 14.35 6.25
CA GLU A 82 -20.17 13.30 6.27
C GLU A 82 -19.01 13.95 5.51
N GLU A 83 -18.02 14.45 6.27
CA GLU A 83 -16.75 14.82 5.68
C GLU A 83 -16.25 13.58 4.94
N SER A 84 -16.20 13.69 3.63
CA SER A 84 -15.84 12.59 2.74
C SER A 84 -14.51 12.94 2.12
N PHE A 85 -13.74 11.95 1.70
CA PHE A 85 -12.45 12.20 1.05
C PHE A 85 -12.57 13.21 -0.11
N PHE A 86 -13.68 13.20 -0.88
CA PHE A 86 -13.87 14.17 -1.96
C PHE A 86 -14.25 15.59 -1.51
N THR A 87 -14.70 15.82 -0.28
CA THR A 87 -14.93 17.19 0.22
C THR A 87 -13.62 17.98 0.35
N TRP A 88 -12.48 17.28 0.51
CA TRP A 88 -11.13 17.85 0.51
C TRP A 88 -10.84 18.71 -0.73
N PHE A 89 -11.35 18.35 -1.91
CA PHE A 89 -11.17 19.14 -3.14
C PHE A 89 -11.91 20.49 -3.11
N THR A 90 -12.91 20.63 -2.25
CA THR A 90 -13.76 21.83 -2.15
C THR A 90 -13.48 22.67 -0.91
N ASP A 91 -12.85 22.11 0.12
CA ASP A 91 -12.59 22.77 1.41
C ASP A 91 -11.50 23.87 1.38
N VAL A 92 -10.88 24.11 0.23
CA VAL A 92 -9.86 25.15 0.05
C VAL A 92 -10.41 26.57 0.31
N GLN A 93 -11.74 26.76 0.26
CA GLN A 93 -12.40 28.08 0.39
C GLN A 93 -12.44 28.64 1.83
N HIS A 94 -12.18 27.84 2.88
CA HIS A 94 -12.31 28.28 4.28
C HIS A 94 -10.97 28.56 5.00
N LYS A 95 -9.83 28.34 4.35
CA LYS A 95 -8.49 28.44 4.96
C LYS A 95 -7.75 29.76 4.69
N GLU A 96 -8.31 30.68 3.92
CA GLU A 96 -7.67 31.97 3.58
C GLU A 96 -7.71 33.02 4.72
N GLU A 97 -8.51 32.83 5.78
CA GLU A 97 -8.71 33.85 6.84
C GLU A 97 -7.86 33.69 8.11
N VAL A 98 -7.14 32.58 8.29
CA VAL A 98 -6.38 32.33 9.52
C VAL A 98 -4.91 32.07 9.19
N ASP A 99 -4.03 32.96 9.67
CA ASP A 99 -2.55 32.91 9.61
C ASP A 99 -1.96 31.74 10.45
N GLU A 100 -2.75 30.69 10.68
CA GLU A 100 -2.33 29.45 11.32
C GLU A 100 -1.80 28.52 10.22
N GLU A 101 -0.61 27.98 10.46
CA GLU A 101 0.03 26.98 9.62
C GLU A 101 -0.99 25.92 9.21
N ILE A 102 -1.41 25.96 7.95
CA ILE A 102 -2.39 25.07 7.38
C ILE A 102 -1.79 23.66 7.40
N HIS A 103 -2.05 22.93 8.47
CA HIS A 103 -1.80 21.50 8.53
C HIS A 103 -2.92 20.81 7.75
N ASP A 104 -2.55 20.06 6.73
CA ASP A 104 -3.48 19.32 5.88
C ASP A 104 -3.06 17.86 5.93
N GLU A 105 -3.67 17.14 6.87
CA GLU A 105 -3.34 15.73 7.17
C GLU A 105 -3.50 14.84 5.93
N VAL A 106 -4.48 15.12 5.06
CA VAL A 106 -4.69 14.36 3.82
C VAL A 106 -3.53 14.61 2.85
N ALA A 107 -3.13 15.86 2.68
CA ALA A 107 -1.99 16.21 1.84
C ALA A 107 -0.68 15.61 2.37
N ASP A 108 -0.48 15.61 3.69
CA ASP A 108 0.71 15.07 4.33
C ASP A 108 0.79 13.56 4.19
N ILE A 109 -0.31 12.83 4.42
CA ILE A 109 -0.37 11.37 4.19
C ILE A 109 -0.07 11.05 2.72
N ILE A 110 -0.71 11.76 1.78
CA ILE A 110 -0.47 11.51 0.35
C ILE A 110 0.99 11.79 0.01
N LYS A 111 1.56 12.92 0.44
CA LYS A 111 2.90 13.36 0.05
C LYS A 111 4.01 12.55 0.72
N GLU A 112 3.88 12.27 2.01
CA GLU A 112 4.95 11.71 2.84
C GLU A 112 4.92 10.18 2.89
N ASP A 113 3.75 9.57 2.80
CA ASP A 113 3.58 8.11 2.89
C ASP A 113 3.19 7.51 1.54
N LEU A 114 1.95 7.73 1.10
CA LEU A 114 1.38 7.01 -0.03
C LEU A 114 2.14 7.27 -1.34
N TRP A 115 2.53 8.51 -1.61
CA TRP A 115 3.28 8.86 -2.81
C TRP A 115 4.74 8.45 -2.75
N THR A 116 5.32 8.21 -1.56
CA THR A 116 6.71 7.74 -1.47
C THR A 116 6.80 6.24 -1.76
N ASN A 117 5.87 5.44 -1.26
CA ASN A 117 5.86 3.99 -1.47
C ASN A 117 4.45 3.38 -1.53
N PRO A 118 3.70 3.54 -2.63
CA PRO A 118 2.34 3.01 -2.72
C PRO A 118 2.29 1.48 -2.83
N LEU A 119 3.42 0.83 -3.12
CA LEU A 119 3.49 -0.62 -3.33
C LEU A 119 3.29 -1.40 -2.02
N THR A 120 3.63 -0.82 -0.87
CA THR A 120 3.40 -1.46 0.44
C THR A 120 1.92 -1.67 0.71
N TYR A 121 1.09 -0.73 0.30
CA TYR A 121 -0.36 -0.82 0.45
C TYR A 121 -0.96 -1.69 -0.65
N PHE A 122 -0.46 -1.59 -1.88
CA PHE A 122 -0.95 -2.41 -2.98
C PHE A 122 -0.76 -3.91 -2.77
N ASN A 123 0.39 -4.32 -2.22
CA ASN A 123 0.70 -5.73 -2.01
C ASN A 123 -0.09 -6.38 -0.86
N ASN A 124 -0.68 -5.59 0.04
CA ASN A 124 -1.37 -6.12 1.22
C ASN A 124 -2.74 -6.76 0.88
N GLU A 125 -3.32 -6.53 -0.31
CA GLU A 125 -4.53 -7.25 -0.78
C GLU A 125 -4.23 -8.70 -1.23
N VAL A 126 -2.96 -9.07 -1.41
CA VAL A 126 -2.56 -10.36 -2.04
C VAL A 126 -2.37 -11.48 -1.01
N ASP A 127 -2.39 -11.18 0.30
CA ASP A 127 -2.03 -12.14 1.35
C ASP A 127 -3.24 -12.72 2.12
N GLU A 128 -4.49 -12.36 1.78
CA GLU A 128 -5.62 -12.79 2.64
C GLU A 128 -6.40 -14.03 2.19
N GLU A 129 -6.74 -14.32 0.92
CA GLU A 129 -7.68 -15.46 0.66
C GLU A 129 -7.62 -16.15 -0.73
N ASP A 130 -6.53 -16.84 -1.13
CA ASP A 130 -6.64 -17.83 -2.25
C ASP A 130 -5.56 -18.93 -2.32
N PHE A 131 -5.32 -19.65 -1.22
CA PHE A 131 -4.81 -21.02 -1.33
C PHE A 131 -5.60 -21.94 -0.40
N ASP A 132 -6.87 -22.13 -0.73
CA ASP A 132 -7.63 -23.29 -0.25
C ASP A 132 -7.16 -24.50 -1.06
N GLY A 133 -5.95 -24.97 -0.75
CA GLY A 133 -5.49 -26.27 -1.16
C GLY A 133 -6.27 -27.30 -0.37
N GLU A 134 -7.46 -27.66 -0.87
CA GLU A 134 -8.16 -28.89 -0.51
C GLU A 134 -7.22 -30.07 -0.76
N ASP A 135 -6.42 -30.44 0.24
CA ASP A 135 -5.71 -31.71 0.26
C ASP A 135 -6.68 -32.70 0.94
N ASP A 136 -7.53 -33.30 0.10
CA ASP A 136 -8.38 -34.44 0.47
C ASP A 136 -7.50 -35.56 1.03
N GLU A 137 -7.54 -35.73 2.36
CA GLU A 137 -7.08 -36.94 3.03
C GLU A 137 -8.02 -38.09 2.68
N ASP A 138 -7.54 -39.11 1.94
CA ASP A 138 -8.11 -40.46 1.97
C ASP A 138 -6.99 -41.52 1.86
N GLU A 139 -6.45 -41.84 3.04
CA GLU A 139 -6.29 -43.18 3.62
C GLU A 139 -6.27 -44.42 2.70
N GLU A 140 -5.15 -45.14 2.64
CA GLU A 140 -5.14 -46.62 2.58
C GLU A 140 -3.90 -47.17 3.30
N GLY A 141 -4.09 -47.59 4.56
CA GLY A 141 -3.12 -48.37 5.30
C GLY A 141 -3.25 -49.87 5.02
N ARG A 142 -2.13 -50.59 4.82
CA ARG A 142 -1.92 -51.93 5.41
C ARG A 142 -0.48 -52.47 5.29
N GLU A 143 0.18 -52.49 6.44
CA GLU A 143 0.95 -53.57 7.13
C GLU A 143 1.67 -54.72 6.38
N GLY A 144 2.86 -55.05 6.89
CA GLY A 144 3.52 -56.37 6.79
C GLY A 144 5.04 -56.25 6.68
N ASP A 145 5.77 -55.95 7.76
CA ASP A 145 6.36 -56.93 8.71
C ASP A 145 7.55 -57.74 8.12
N SER A 146 8.74 -57.27 8.53
CA SER A 146 9.90 -57.98 9.08
C SER A 146 10.72 -59.04 8.31
N ASP A 147 12.02 -58.90 8.57
CA ASP A 147 13.09 -59.90 8.72
C ASP A 147 14.03 -60.22 7.54
N GLU A 148 15.24 -59.68 7.71
CA GLU A 148 16.54 -60.34 7.87
C GLU A 148 17.20 -61.15 6.75
N ASP A 149 18.53 -60.99 6.74
CA ASP A 149 19.60 -61.87 6.24
C ASP A 149 19.80 -61.96 4.71
N ASP A 150 21.00 -62.12 4.18
CA ASP A 150 22.41 -62.01 4.59
C ASP A 150 23.19 -62.19 3.25
N ASP A 151 24.51 -62.06 3.31
CA ASP A 151 25.52 -62.52 2.35
C ASP A 151 26.03 -61.56 1.23
N LYS A 152 27.14 -60.92 1.62
CA LYS A 152 28.52 -61.06 1.10
C LYS A 152 28.89 -60.66 -0.35
N GLU A 153 30.03 -59.94 -0.39
CA GLU A 153 31.22 -60.04 -1.28
C GLU A 153 30.97 -60.33 -2.78
N ASP A 154 31.57 -59.63 -3.74
CA ASP A 154 33.00 -59.31 -3.93
C ASP A 154 32.98 -58.42 -5.21
N GLY A 155 33.69 -57.31 -5.31
CA GLY A 155 35.09 -57.30 -5.70
C GLY A 155 35.27 -56.43 -6.96
N GLU A 156 36.36 -55.65 -6.97
CA GLU A 156 37.19 -55.23 -8.11
C GLU A 156 36.50 -54.56 -9.32
N GLY A 157 36.95 -53.42 -9.86
CA GLY A 157 38.25 -52.80 -9.91
C GLY A 157 38.17 -51.68 -10.96
N GLU A 158 39.23 -50.89 -11.00
CA GLU A 158 39.48 -49.73 -11.85
C GLU A 158 39.28 -50.01 -13.35
N GLU A 159 38.76 -49.04 -14.10
CA GLU A 159 39.48 -48.33 -15.19
C GLU A 159 38.89 -46.91 -15.37
#